data_AF-A0A1G9MT92-F1
#
_entry.id   AF-A0A1G9MT92-F1
#
_cell.length_a   1.000
_cell.length_b   1.000
_cell.length_c   1.000
_cell.angle_alpha   90.00
_cell.angle_beta   90.00
_cell.angle_gamma   90.00
#
_symmetry.space_group_name_H-M   'P 1'
#
loop_
_entity.id
_entity.type
_entity.pdbx_description
1 polymer ?
#
loop_
_entity_poly.entity_id
_entity_poly.type
_entity_poly.pdbx_seq_one_letter_code
_entity_poly.pdbx_strand_id
1 'polypeptide(L)'
;MDRRLRRAPDAEWVLMYRLGLSRQRIAALVRAEPNTVGYHLVIARRQDLGLEAEHQAAAGAAPAPYPSPKDLARMKGIIAWVSAEGRIPEDRSGDRDERSMARWLSGRRHEAAAGTLDPAYRDGLAQVPGWQENRRESEDEARWHRRLDQLAAYREEGHDWPRHHDYDSVREHTLGVWIHTQRFKRRRGELDPAKVKLLDAAVPGWQTGRTRGRRPRR
;
A
#
# COMPACT_ATOMS: atom_id res chain seq x y z
N MET A 1 -30.34 -28.08 -35.93
CA MET A 1 -29.80 -26.82 -35.36
C MET A 1 -30.96 -25.84 -35.28
N ASP A 2 -31.69 -25.83 -34.18
CA ASP A 2 -32.91 -25.04 -34.04
C ASP A 2 -32.68 -23.92 -33.01
N ARG A 3 -31.87 -22.93 -33.42
CA ARG A 3 -31.67 -21.71 -32.63
C ARG A 3 -32.86 -20.81 -32.90
N ARG A 4 -33.94 -21.05 -32.16
CA ARG A 4 -35.03 -20.09 -31.94
C ARG A 4 -34.40 -18.70 -31.83
N LEU A 5 -34.87 -17.77 -32.65
CA LEU A 5 -34.54 -16.35 -32.59
C LEU A 5 -34.85 -15.85 -31.17
N ARG A 6 -33.87 -15.95 -30.26
CA ARG A 6 -33.98 -15.48 -28.88
C ARG A 6 -34.15 -13.96 -28.97
N ARG A 7 -35.38 -13.48 -28.75
CA ARG A 7 -35.70 -12.05 -28.69
C ARG A 7 -34.81 -11.41 -27.62
N ALA A 8 -34.06 -10.37 -27.97
CA ALA A 8 -33.23 -9.66 -27.00
C ALA A 8 -34.11 -8.77 -26.09
N PRO A 9 -33.83 -8.69 -24.78
CA PRO A 9 -32.75 -9.38 -24.07
C PRO A 9 -33.12 -10.83 -23.70
N ASP A 10 -32.10 -11.68 -23.56
CA ASP A 10 -32.30 -13.08 -23.19
C ASP A 10 -32.48 -13.17 -21.68
N ALA A 11 -33.65 -13.64 -21.23
CA ALA A 11 -34.02 -13.64 -19.82
C ALA A 11 -33.09 -14.51 -18.96
N GLU A 12 -32.57 -15.62 -19.49
CA GLU A 12 -31.64 -16.50 -18.78
C GLU A 12 -30.30 -15.79 -18.55
N TRP A 13 -29.80 -15.08 -19.56
CA TRP A 13 -28.54 -14.34 -19.45
C TRP A 13 -28.66 -13.14 -18.51
N VAL A 14 -29.80 -12.45 -18.55
CA VAL A 14 -30.11 -11.34 -17.62
C VAL A 14 -30.18 -11.84 -16.18
N LEU A 15 -30.81 -12.99 -15.93
CA LEU A 15 -30.87 -13.58 -14.59
C LEU A 15 -29.46 -13.97 -14.08
N MET A 16 -28.65 -14.62 -14.90
CA MET A 16 -27.26 -14.95 -14.52
C MET A 16 -26.44 -13.69 -14.20
N TYR A 17 -26.63 -12.62 -14.97
CA TYR A 17 -25.97 -11.34 -14.72
C TYR A 17 -26.44 -10.71 -13.41
N ARG A 18 -27.75 -10.67 -13.16
CA ARG A 18 -28.35 -10.20 -11.90
C ARG A 18 -27.80 -10.95 -10.68
N LEU A 19 -27.50 -12.24 -10.82
CA LEU A 19 -26.89 -13.09 -9.79
C LEU A 19 -25.37 -12.88 -9.63
N GLY A 20 -24.79 -11.82 -10.23
CA GLY A 20 -23.39 -11.44 -10.02
C GLY A 20 -22.40 -12.07 -11.02
N LEU A 21 -22.84 -12.87 -11.98
CA LEU A 21 -21.93 -13.46 -12.98
C LEU A 21 -21.51 -12.42 -14.01
N SER A 22 -20.21 -12.40 -14.36
CA SER A 22 -19.70 -11.52 -15.41
C SER A 22 -20.12 -11.99 -16.81
N ARG A 23 -20.14 -11.04 -17.78
CA ARG A 23 -20.41 -11.36 -19.20
C ARG A 23 -19.56 -12.52 -19.75
N GLN A 24 -18.30 -12.61 -19.32
CA GLN A 24 -17.36 -13.65 -19.74
C GLN A 24 -17.76 -15.01 -19.16
N ARG A 25 -18.21 -15.03 -17.90
CA ARG A 25 -18.66 -16.25 -17.24
C ARG A 25 -19.96 -16.77 -17.85
N ILE A 26 -20.91 -15.88 -18.13
CA ILE A 26 -22.19 -16.23 -18.77
C ILE A 26 -21.92 -16.82 -20.16
N ALA A 27 -21.12 -16.15 -20.99
CA ALA A 27 -20.75 -16.60 -22.33
C ALA A 27 -20.12 -18.00 -22.32
N ALA A 28 -19.22 -18.27 -21.37
CA ALA A 28 -18.60 -19.59 -21.20
C ALA A 28 -19.63 -20.68 -20.82
N LEU A 29 -20.58 -20.39 -19.92
CA LEU A 29 -21.59 -21.34 -19.46
C LEU A 29 -22.58 -21.70 -20.56
N VAL A 30 -23.06 -20.70 -21.31
CA VAL A 30 -24.08 -20.90 -22.36
C VAL A 30 -23.47 -21.21 -23.73
N ARG A 31 -22.14 -21.31 -23.83
CA ARG A 31 -21.38 -21.48 -25.08
C ARG A 31 -21.78 -20.47 -26.15
N ALA A 32 -21.88 -19.20 -25.73
CA ALA A 32 -22.17 -18.05 -26.58
C ALA A 32 -20.94 -17.14 -26.68
N GLU A 33 -20.96 -16.22 -27.65
CA GLU A 33 -19.87 -15.26 -27.82
C GLU A 33 -20.05 -14.07 -26.82
N PRO A 34 -18.98 -13.58 -26.16
CA PRO A 34 -19.11 -12.57 -25.10
C PRO A 34 -19.71 -11.23 -25.54
N ASN A 35 -19.50 -10.78 -26.78
CA ASN A 35 -20.11 -9.56 -27.29
C ASN A 35 -21.61 -9.76 -27.54
N THR A 36 -22.03 -10.97 -27.93
CA THR A 36 -23.44 -11.34 -28.05
C THR A 36 -24.13 -11.24 -26.69
N VAL A 37 -23.54 -11.79 -25.63
CA VAL A 37 -24.06 -11.62 -24.25
C VAL A 37 -24.08 -10.13 -23.87
N GLY A 38 -23.03 -9.38 -24.19
CA GLY A 38 -22.95 -7.95 -23.96
C GLY A 38 -24.09 -7.16 -24.60
N TYR A 39 -24.46 -7.48 -25.85
CA TYR A 39 -25.57 -6.86 -26.57
C TYR A 39 -26.90 -7.07 -25.82
N HIS A 40 -27.18 -8.29 -25.36
CA HIS A 40 -28.40 -8.59 -24.60
C HIS A 40 -28.42 -7.86 -23.25
N LEU A 41 -27.29 -7.76 -22.54
CA LEU A 41 -27.20 -7.03 -21.28
C LEU A 41 -27.36 -5.52 -21.44
N VAL A 42 -26.87 -4.93 -22.54
CA VAL A 42 -27.09 -3.51 -22.86
C VAL A 42 -28.58 -3.21 -23.04
N ILE A 43 -29.32 -4.10 -23.73
CA ILE A 43 -30.77 -3.94 -23.89
C ILE A 43 -31.48 -4.12 -22.53
N ALA A 44 -31.08 -5.11 -21.75
CA ALA A 44 -31.67 -5.38 -20.44
C ALA A 44 -31.50 -4.20 -19.46
N ARG A 45 -30.31 -3.60 -19.39
CA ARG A 45 -30.06 -2.41 -18.53
C ARG A 45 -30.88 -1.18 -18.94
N ARG A 46 -31.28 -1.07 -20.21
CA ARG A 46 -32.18 0.01 -20.66
C ARG A 46 -33.63 -0.23 -20.24
N GLN A 47 -34.03 -1.49 -20.07
CA GLN A 47 -35.37 -1.88 -19.65
C GLN A 47 -35.51 -1.94 -18.13
N ASP A 48 -34.44 -2.29 -17.43
CA ASP A 48 -34.36 -2.38 -15.97
C ASP A 48 -33.11 -1.66 -15.46
N LEU A 49 -33.34 -0.48 -14.86
CA LEU A 49 -32.28 0.36 -14.29
C LEU A 49 -31.70 -0.23 -12.99
N GLY A 50 -32.40 -1.14 -12.31
CA GLY A 50 -31.97 -1.78 -11.07
C GLY A 50 -31.00 -2.95 -11.28
N LEU A 51 -30.98 -3.51 -12.49
CA LEU A 51 -30.18 -4.69 -12.85
C LEU A 51 -28.69 -4.54 -12.55
N GLU A 52 -28.11 -3.35 -12.77
CA GLU A 52 -26.70 -3.10 -12.47
C GLU A 52 -26.44 -3.09 -10.96
N ALA A 53 -27.32 -2.44 -10.17
CA ALA A 53 -27.18 -2.39 -8.73
C ALA A 53 -27.29 -3.79 -8.09
N GLU A 54 -28.23 -4.60 -8.57
CA GLU A 54 -28.41 -5.99 -8.14
C GLU A 54 -27.22 -6.87 -8.52
N HIS A 55 -26.70 -6.71 -9.75
CA HIS A 55 -25.46 -7.37 -10.17
C HIS A 55 -24.29 -7.00 -9.26
N GLN A 56 -24.08 -5.71 -8.96
CA GLN A 56 -23.00 -5.27 -8.09
C GLN A 56 -23.17 -5.79 -6.66
N ALA A 57 -24.40 -5.80 -6.12
CA ALA A 57 -24.69 -6.36 -4.81
C ALA A 57 -24.41 -7.87 -4.76
N ALA A 58 -24.82 -8.63 -5.77
CA ALA A 58 -24.58 -10.07 -5.85
C ALA A 58 -23.10 -10.42 -6.14
N ALA A 59 -22.45 -9.68 -7.02
CA ALA A 59 -21.03 -9.84 -7.34
C ALA A 59 -20.13 -9.47 -6.15
N GLY A 60 -20.52 -8.47 -5.35
CA GLY A 60 -19.85 -8.12 -4.10
C GLY A 60 -20.09 -9.13 -2.97
N ALA A 61 -21.19 -9.89 -3.02
CA ALA A 61 -21.53 -10.92 -2.04
C ALA A 61 -20.91 -12.29 -2.33
N ALA A 62 -20.48 -12.57 -3.57
CA ALA A 62 -19.80 -13.82 -3.91
C ALA A 62 -18.29 -13.68 -3.63
N PRO A 63 -17.74 -14.29 -2.55
CA PRO A 63 -16.31 -14.26 -2.32
C PRO A 63 -15.64 -15.08 -3.43
N ALA A 64 -14.89 -14.40 -4.31
CA ALA A 64 -13.84 -15.10 -5.03
C ALA A 64 -12.92 -15.72 -3.96
N PRO A 65 -12.58 -17.03 -4.03
CA PRO A 65 -11.70 -17.64 -3.05
C PRO A 65 -10.39 -16.85 -3.04
N TYR A 66 -10.16 -16.14 -1.94
CA TYR A 66 -8.95 -15.39 -1.67
C TYR A 66 -8.04 -16.27 -0.82
N PRO A 67 -6.74 -16.35 -1.13
CA PRO A 67 -6.06 -15.81 -2.31
C PRO A 67 -6.45 -16.55 -3.60
N SER A 68 -6.50 -15.84 -4.74
CA SER A 68 -6.80 -16.51 -6.01
C SER A 68 -5.64 -17.43 -6.45
N PRO A 69 -5.88 -18.42 -7.33
CA PRO A 69 -4.80 -19.26 -7.87
C PRO A 69 -3.66 -18.46 -8.52
N LYS A 70 -3.99 -17.32 -9.14
CA LYS A 70 -3.00 -16.39 -9.71
C LYS A 70 -2.14 -15.75 -8.63
N ASP A 71 -2.72 -15.42 -7.49
CA ASP A 71 -1.98 -14.81 -6.38
C ASP A 71 -1.06 -15.84 -5.70
N LEU A 72 -1.51 -17.08 -5.56
CA LEU A 72 -0.68 -18.18 -5.08
C LEU A 72 0.48 -18.47 -6.05
N ALA A 73 0.23 -18.40 -7.37
CA ALA A 73 1.29 -18.54 -8.36
C ALA A 73 2.33 -17.40 -8.27
N ARG A 74 1.89 -16.16 -8.04
CA ARG A 74 2.78 -15.02 -7.80
C ARG A 74 3.63 -15.23 -6.55
N MET A 75 3.01 -15.66 -5.44
CA MET A 75 3.74 -15.97 -4.21
C MET A 75 4.81 -17.03 -4.44
N LYS A 76 4.46 -18.15 -5.10
CA LYS A 76 5.41 -19.21 -5.43
C LYS A 76 6.58 -18.71 -6.29
N GLY A 77 6.30 -17.85 -7.27
CA GLY A 77 7.35 -17.22 -8.08
C GLY A 77 8.31 -16.35 -7.26
N ILE A 78 7.79 -15.59 -6.30
CA ILE A 78 8.62 -14.78 -5.38
C ILE A 78 9.46 -15.68 -4.48
N ILE A 79 8.87 -16.74 -3.92
CA ILE A 79 9.61 -17.71 -3.08
C ILE A 79 10.76 -18.33 -3.88
N ALA A 80 10.49 -18.78 -5.12
CA ALA A 80 11.53 -19.36 -5.98
C ALA A 80 12.64 -18.35 -6.30
N TRP A 81 12.28 -17.08 -6.54
CA TRP A 81 13.26 -16.01 -6.76
C TRP A 81 14.14 -15.77 -5.53
N VAL A 82 13.54 -15.69 -4.33
CA VAL A 82 14.30 -15.49 -3.08
C VAL A 82 15.23 -16.67 -2.82
N SER A 83 14.77 -17.90 -3.04
CA SER A 83 15.59 -19.09 -2.91
C SER A 83 16.75 -19.13 -3.90
N ALA A 84 16.58 -18.60 -5.12
CA ALA A 84 17.63 -18.56 -6.13
C ALA A 84 18.68 -17.47 -5.86
N GLU A 85 18.23 -16.27 -5.47
CA GLU A 85 19.10 -15.11 -5.24
C GLU A 85 19.69 -15.07 -3.82
N GLY A 86 19.13 -15.83 -2.89
CA GLY A 86 19.54 -15.85 -1.48
C GLY A 86 19.24 -14.54 -0.73
N ARG A 87 18.42 -13.65 -1.31
CA ARG A 87 18.07 -12.34 -0.75
C ARG A 87 16.62 -11.97 -1.05
N ILE A 88 16.12 -10.97 -0.34
CA ILE A 88 14.78 -10.43 -0.52
C ILE A 88 14.80 -9.37 -1.64
N PRO A 89 13.76 -9.30 -2.51
CA PRO A 89 13.65 -8.28 -3.56
C PRO A 89 13.75 -6.84 -3.03
N GLU A 90 14.48 -5.98 -3.74
CA GLU A 90 14.67 -4.58 -3.38
C GLU A 90 13.75 -3.63 -4.17
N ASP A 91 13.16 -2.64 -3.48
CA ASP A 91 12.26 -1.67 -4.14
C ASP A 91 12.99 -0.66 -5.05
N ARG A 92 14.30 -0.54 -4.89
CA ARG A 92 15.18 0.35 -5.65
C ARG A 92 15.99 -0.37 -6.73
N SER A 93 15.76 -1.66 -6.92
CA SER A 93 16.42 -2.40 -7.99
C SER A 93 16.17 -1.74 -9.34
N GLY A 94 17.16 -1.79 -10.24
CA GLY A 94 16.99 -1.34 -11.63
C GLY A 94 15.93 -2.16 -12.36
N ASP A 95 15.74 -3.41 -11.97
CA ASP A 95 14.76 -4.33 -12.54
C ASP A 95 13.32 -4.00 -12.09
N ARG A 96 12.42 -3.93 -13.07
CA ARG A 96 11.00 -3.67 -12.83
C ARG A 96 10.32 -4.83 -12.10
N ASP A 97 10.71 -6.07 -12.39
CA ASP A 97 10.06 -7.24 -11.81
C ASP A 97 10.46 -7.39 -10.35
N GLU A 98 11.74 -7.23 -10.03
CA GLU A 98 12.22 -7.17 -8.64
C GLU A 98 11.47 -6.11 -7.81
N ARG A 99 11.33 -4.88 -8.34
CA ARG A 99 10.55 -3.82 -7.65
C ARG A 99 9.09 -4.21 -7.43
N SER A 100 8.49 -4.92 -8.37
CA SER A 100 7.11 -5.41 -8.26
C SER A 100 6.97 -6.47 -7.17
N MET A 101 7.96 -7.36 -7.03
CA MET A 101 8.04 -8.37 -5.98
C MET A 101 8.24 -7.72 -4.60
N ALA A 102 9.14 -6.73 -4.50
CA ALA A 102 9.40 -5.98 -3.27
C ALA A 102 8.15 -5.27 -2.74
N ARG A 103 7.41 -4.60 -3.63
CA ARG A 103 6.14 -3.92 -3.27
C ARG A 103 5.07 -4.91 -2.82
N TRP A 104 4.98 -6.07 -3.46
CA TRP A 104 4.04 -7.10 -3.06
C TRP A 104 4.35 -7.64 -1.66
N LEU A 105 5.62 -7.96 -1.37
CA LEU A 105 6.05 -8.39 -0.04
C LEU A 105 5.79 -7.33 1.03
N SER A 106 6.02 -6.05 0.72
CA SER A 106 5.70 -4.94 1.62
C SER A 106 4.22 -4.91 2.01
N GLY A 107 3.31 -5.10 1.05
CA GLY A 107 1.87 -5.21 1.34
C GLY A 107 1.55 -6.40 2.25
N ARG A 108 2.16 -7.57 2.02
CA ARG A 108 1.96 -8.76 2.87
C ARG A 108 2.50 -8.56 4.29
N ARG A 109 3.61 -7.85 4.47
CA ARG A 109 4.13 -7.48 5.80
C ARG A 109 3.16 -6.58 6.55
N HIS A 110 2.59 -5.59 5.87
CA HIS A 110 1.62 -4.70 6.49
C HIS A 110 0.38 -5.47 6.96
N GLU A 111 -0.13 -6.39 6.15
CA GLU A 111 -1.22 -7.29 6.55
C GLU A 111 -0.83 -8.21 7.70
N ALA A 112 0.41 -8.71 7.73
CA ALA A 112 0.91 -9.52 8.84
C ALA A 112 0.95 -8.71 10.13
N ALA A 113 1.48 -7.49 10.08
CA ALA A 113 1.54 -6.57 11.22
C ALA A 113 0.14 -6.16 11.71
N ALA A 114 -0.82 -6.02 10.80
CA ALA A 114 -2.23 -5.78 11.12
C ALA A 114 -2.98 -7.03 11.59
N GLY A 115 -2.37 -8.22 11.51
CA GLY A 115 -3.02 -9.51 11.84
C GLY A 115 -4.07 -9.97 10.83
N THR A 116 -4.19 -9.30 9.68
CA THR A 116 -5.19 -9.58 8.64
C THR A 116 -4.64 -10.46 7.50
N LEU A 117 -3.39 -10.93 7.61
CA LEU A 117 -2.78 -11.77 6.59
C LEU A 117 -3.46 -13.14 6.52
N ASP A 118 -3.90 -13.48 5.30
CA ASP A 118 -4.49 -14.76 4.97
C ASP A 118 -3.58 -15.95 5.34
N PRO A 119 -4.12 -17.03 5.97
CA PRO A 119 -3.33 -18.20 6.34
C PRO A 119 -2.52 -18.81 5.18
N ALA A 120 -3.05 -18.85 3.96
CA ALA A 120 -2.35 -19.43 2.82
C ALA A 120 -1.07 -18.64 2.46
N TYR A 121 -1.11 -17.30 2.60
CA TYR A 121 0.11 -16.50 2.45
C TYR A 121 1.05 -16.65 3.63
N ARG A 122 0.53 -16.74 4.84
CA ARG A 122 1.34 -16.94 6.05
C ARG A 122 2.17 -18.22 5.94
N ASP A 123 1.52 -19.32 5.60
CA ASP A 123 2.15 -20.64 5.48
C ASP A 123 3.12 -20.70 4.29
N GLY A 124 2.77 -20.06 3.18
CA GLY A 124 3.66 -19.95 2.02
C GLY A 124 4.91 -19.12 2.30
N LEU A 125 4.76 -17.93 2.89
CA LEU A 125 5.86 -17.02 3.16
C LEU A 125 6.71 -17.43 4.36
N ALA A 126 6.21 -18.29 5.27
CA ALA A 126 7.02 -18.87 6.34
C ALA A 126 8.28 -19.60 5.84
N GLN A 127 8.30 -20.02 4.57
CA GLN A 127 9.46 -20.63 3.92
C GLN A 127 10.55 -19.65 3.53
N VAL A 128 10.32 -18.34 3.65
CA VAL A 128 11.25 -17.28 3.24
C VAL A 128 11.89 -16.67 4.49
N PRO A 129 13.14 -17.00 4.85
CA PRO A 129 13.78 -16.44 6.04
C PRO A 129 13.85 -14.90 5.99
N GLY A 130 13.53 -14.24 7.09
CA GLY A 130 13.59 -12.78 7.20
C GLY A 130 12.56 -12.04 6.34
N TRP A 131 11.58 -12.72 5.73
CA TRP A 131 10.62 -12.04 4.85
C TRP A 131 9.80 -10.97 5.56
N GLN A 132 9.56 -11.12 6.87
CA GLN A 132 8.86 -10.13 7.69
C GLN A 132 9.73 -8.92 8.00
N GLU A 133 11.05 -9.08 8.00
CA GLU A 133 11.99 -8.00 8.26
C GLU A 133 12.02 -7.06 7.06
N ASN A 134 11.50 -5.87 7.26
CA ASN A 134 11.64 -4.80 6.29
C ASN A 134 13.00 -4.13 6.53
N ARG A 135 14.06 -4.63 5.87
CA ARG A 135 15.41 -4.01 5.90
C ARG A 135 15.35 -2.51 5.71
N ARG A 136 14.46 -2.01 4.85
CA ARG A 136 14.27 -0.58 4.63
C ARG A 136 13.71 0.13 5.86
N GLU A 137 12.70 -0.41 6.52
CA GLU A 137 12.19 0.17 7.78
C GLU A 137 13.28 0.16 8.84
N SER A 138 14.03 -0.94 8.99
CA SER A 138 15.16 -1.00 9.92
C SER A 138 16.24 0.06 9.60
N GLU A 139 16.58 0.26 8.33
CA GLU A 139 17.52 1.29 7.90
C GLU A 139 16.96 2.72 8.07
N ASP A 140 15.68 2.92 7.80
CA ASP A 140 14.99 4.20 8.03
C ASP A 140 14.94 4.53 9.52
N GLU A 141 14.71 3.52 10.37
CA GLU A 141 14.73 3.63 11.83
C GLU A 141 16.14 3.95 12.33
N ALA A 142 17.17 3.25 11.83
CA ALA A 142 18.56 3.53 12.18
C ALA A 142 18.98 4.94 11.71
N ARG A 143 18.57 5.37 10.52
CA ARG A 143 18.78 6.75 10.03
C ARG A 143 18.09 7.76 10.93
N TRP A 144 16.87 7.47 11.39
CA TRP A 144 16.13 8.36 12.29
C TRP A 144 16.86 8.55 13.61
N HIS A 145 17.32 7.46 14.24
CA HIS A 145 18.10 7.51 15.49
C HIS A 145 19.42 8.26 15.30
N ARG A 146 20.17 7.98 14.23
CA ARG A 146 21.41 8.72 13.93
C ARG A 146 21.18 10.23 13.78
N ARG A 147 20.03 10.64 13.21
CA ARG A 147 19.69 12.08 13.09
C ARG A 147 19.29 12.68 14.43
N LEU A 148 18.62 11.92 15.30
CA LEU A 148 18.33 12.32 16.67
C LEU A 148 19.63 12.58 17.44
N ASP A 149 20.57 11.64 17.39
CA ASP A 149 21.87 11.77 18.08
C ASP A 149 22.65 12.98 17.57
N GLN A 150 22.66 13.20 16.25
CA GLN A 150 23.30 14.38 15.66
C GLN A 150 22.65 15.70 16.09
N LEU A 151 21.32 15.71 16.26
CA LEU A 151 20.59 16.88 16.76
C LEU A 151 20.88 17.13 18.24
N ALA A 152 20.91 16.07 19.06
CA ALA A 152 21.25 16.16 20.47
C ALA A 152 22.67 16.72 20.65
N ALA A 153 23.65 16.15 19.95
CA ALA A 153 25.04 16.64 19.96
C ALA A 153 25.13 18.10 19.49
N TYR A 154 24.41 18.47 18.43
CA TYR A 154 24.38 19.86 17.96
C TYR A 154 23.85 20.84 19.02
N ARG A 155 22.89 20.41 19.85
CA ARG A 155 22.33 21.22 20.95
C ARG A 155 23.27 21.26 22.16
N GLU A 156 23.95 20.17 22.47
CA GLU A 156 24.97 20.09 23.52
C GLU A 156 26.21 20.95 23.21
N GLU A 157 26.58 21.07 21.94
CA GLU A 157 27.62 22.00 21.44
C GLU A 157 27.28 23.49 21.70
N GLY A 158 26.10 23.79 22.24
CA GLY A 158 25.65 25.15 22.56
C GLY A 158 24.98 25.87 21.39
N HIS A 159 24.76 25.18 20.26
CA HIS A 159 24.04 25.77 19.14
C HIS A 159 22.54 25.90 19.42
N ASP A 160 21.96 26.97 18.87
CA ASP A 160 20.51 27.17 18.87
C ASP A 160 19.83 26.30 17.78
N TRP A 161 18.49 26.22 17.73
CA TRP A 161 17.79 25.23 16.89
C TRP A 161 18.13 25.33 15.40
N PRO A 162 18.54 24.24 14.73
CA PRO A 162 19.00 24.29 13.35
C PRO A 162 17.92 24.80 12.38
N ARG A 163 18.33 25.63 11.41
CA ARG A 163 17.44 26.16 10.36
C ARG A 163 17.50 25.33 9.08
N HIS A 164 16.37 25.27 8.38
CA HIS A 164 16.32 24.77 7.01
C HIS A 164 16.46 25.87 5.95
N HIS A 165 16.44 27.15 6.37
CA HIS A 165 16.71 28.33 5.54
C HIS A 165 17.66 29.26 6.28
N ASP A 166 18.48 30.03 5.56
CA ASP A 166 19.47 30.94 6.13
C ASP A 166 20.38 30.25 7.17
N TYR A 167 20.95 29.11 6.76
CA TYR A 167 21.80 28.25 7.57
C TYR A 167 23.29 28.56 7.38
N ASP A 168 24.08 28.32 8.42
CA ASP A 168 25.52 28.60 8.39
C ASP A 168 26.35 27.37 7.96
N SER A 169 25.75 26.17 7.96
CA SER A 169 26.42 24.94 7.54
C SER A 169 25.48 23.90 6.94
N VAL A 170 26.04 22.97 6.15
CA VAL A 170 25.32 21.80 5.61
C VAL A 170 24.75 20.91 6.72
N ARG A 171 25.48 20.79 7.84
CA ARG A 171 25.02 20.07 9.04
C ARG A 171 23.77 20.74 9.61
N GLU A 172 23.78 22.06 9.77
CA GLU A 172 22.62 22.81 10.25
C GLU A 172 21.42 22.65 9.30
N HIS A 173 21.63 22.83 7.99
CA HIS A 173 20.58 22.65 6.99
C HIS A 173 19.91 21.27 7.09
N THR A 174 20.73 20.21 7.13
CA THR A 174 20.26 18.82 7.18
C THR A 174 19.42 18.56 8.43
N LEU A 175 19.89 19.01 9.59
CA LEU A 175 19.17 18.85 10.86
C LEU A 175 17.91 19.73 10.88
N GLY A 176 17.98 20.92 10.29
CA GLY A 176 16.86 21.86 10.18
C GLY A 176 15.71 21.31 9.34
N VAL A 177 16.01 20.70 8.19
CA VAL A 177 15.01 20.01 7.35
C VAL A 177 14.43 18.80 8.09
N TRP A 178 15.28 18.02 8.76
CA TRP A 178 14.85 16.84 9.49
C TRP A 178 13.90 17.19 10.65
N ILE A 179 14.25 18.16 11.50
CA ILE A 179 13.41 18.57 12.63
C ILE A 179 12.13 19.27 12.18
N HIS A 180 12.18 20.03 11.08
CA HIS A 180 10.98 20.60 10.46
C HIS A 180 10.00 19.49 10.04
N THR A 181 10.51 18.42 9.43
CA THR A 181 9.71 17.25 9.03
C THR A 181 9.07 16.57 10.25
N GLN A 182 9.81 16.39 11.36
CA GLN A 182 9.25 15.78 12.58
C GLN A 182 8.12 16.66 13.16
N ARG A 183 8.31 17.98 13.22
CA ARG A 183 7.28 18.92 13.68
C ARG A 183 6.04 18.88 12.79
N PHE A 184 6.23 18.81 11.48
CA PHE A 184 5.15 18.70 10.51
C PHE A 184 4.34 17.41 10.73
N LYS A 185 5.01 16.25 10.82
CA LYS A 185 4.34 14.96 11.09
C LYS A 185 3.59 14.95 12.42
N ARG A 186 4.20 15.51 13.49
CA ARG A 186 3.53 15.63 14.80
C ARG A 186 2.24 16.43 14.71
N ARG A 187 2.24 17.59 14.03
CA ARG A 187 1.03 18.43 13.87
C ARG A 187 -0.10 17.71 13.13
N ARG A 188 0.22 16.72 12.30
CA ARG A 188 -0.77 15.88 11.58
C ARG A 188 -1.15 14.62 12.34
N GLY A 189 -0.56 14.34 13.51
CA GLY A 189 -0.76 13.09 14.23
C GLY A 189 -0.10 11.87 13.54
N GLU A 190 0.81 12.10 12.60
CA GLU A 190 1.45 11.04 11.79
C GLU A 190 2.83 10.62 12.34
N LEU A 191 3.28 11.25 13.43
CA LEU A 191 4.54 10.89 14.09
C LEU A 191 4.27 9.81 15.14
N ASP A 192 5.03 8.73 15.07
CA ASP A 192 4.98 7.63 16.03
C ASP A 192 5.10 8.15 17.48
N PRO A 193 4.16 7.79 18.39
CA PRO A 193 4.23 8.17 19.79
C PRO A 193 5.54 7.79 20.49
N ALA A 194 6.18 6.69 20.11
CA ALA A 194 7.49 6.31 20.63
C ALA A 194 8.58 7.32 20.21
N LYS A 195 8.54 7.77 18.95
CA LYS A 195 9.46 8.80 18.43
C LYS A 195 9.27 10.16 19.08
N VAL A 196 8.03 10.51 19.43
CA VAL A 196 7.73 11.71 20.23
C VAL A 196 8.41 11.63 21.58
N LYS A 197 8.24 10.52 22.32
CA LYS A 197 8.87 10.31 23.63
C LYS A 197 10.40 10.38 23.56
N LEU A 198 11.00 9.77 22.54
CA LEU A 198 12.45 9.82 22.32
C LEU A 198 12.94 11.25 22.06
N LEU A 199 12.24 12.01 21.21
CA LEU A 199 12.56 13.42 20.96
C LEU A 199 12.39 14.30 22.21
N ASP A 200 11.33 14.08 22.99
CA ASP A 200 11.06 14.81 24.22
C ASP A 200 12.16 14.56 25.28
N ALA A 201 12.68 13.34 25.35
CA ALA A 201 13.77 12.96 26.25
C ALA A 201 15.13 13.47 25.79
N ALA A 202 15.47 13.29 24.51
CA ALA A 202 16.79 13.63 24.00
C ALA A 202 16.98 15.13 23.74
N VAL A 203 15.93 15.83 23.29
CA VAL A 203 16.03 17.25 22.92
C VAL A 203 14.79 18.04 23.38
N PRO A 204 14.67 18.35 24.69
CA PRO A 204 13.52 19.08 25.23
C PRO A 204 13.28 20.42 24.52
N GLY A 205 12.01 20.75 24.27
CA GLY A 205 11.60 21.99 23.58
C GLY A 205 11.71 21.93 22.04
N TRP A 206 11.95 20.74 21.47
CA TRP A 206 12.03 20.59 20.03
C TRP A 206 10.74 20.95 19.29
N GLN A 207 9.58 20.99 19.95
CA GLN A 207 8.31 21.29 19.27
C GLN A 207 8.16 22.77 18.93
N THR A 208 8.67 23.67 19.78
CA THR A 208 8.54 25.13 19.62
C THR A 208 9.64 25.70 18.74
N GLY A 209 10.86 25.16 18.82
CA GLY A 209 12.01 25.67 18.07
C GLY A 209 12.43 27.07 18.49
N ARG A 210 13.16 27.78 17.61
CA ARG A 210 13.53 29.19 17.81
C ARG A 210 12.28 30.04 17.97
N THR A 211 12.14 30.74 19.09
CA THR A 211 11.12 31.77 19.28
C THR A 211 11.36 32.85 18.22
N ARG A 212 10.31 33.25 17.47
CA ARG A 212 10.43 34.38 16.52
C ARG A 212 10.77 35.64 17.31
N GLY A 213 12.05 35.98 17.38
CA GLY A 213 12.50 37.27 17.87
C GLY A 213 11.95 38.35 16.96
N ARG A 214 11.07 39.20 17.50
CA ARG A 214 10.75 40.50 16.90
C ARG A 214 12.10 41.23 16.73
N ARG A 215 12.50 41.56 15.49
CA ARG A 215 13.71 42.36 15.26
C ARG A 215 13.65 43.59 16.18
N PRO A 216 14.68 43.89 16.99
CA PRO A 216 14.73 45.15 17.69
C PRO A 216 14.75 46.25 16.62
N ARG A 217 13.79 47.17 16.70
CA ARG A 217 13.82 48.39 15.89
C ARG A 217 15.04 49.19 16.36
N ARG A 218 16.02 49.34 15.47
CA ARG A 218 16.98 50.44 15.56
C ARG A 218 16.29 51.73 15.12
#